data_AF-A0A835ZFR1-F1
#
_entry.id   AF-A0A835ZFR1-F1
#
_cell.length_a   1.000
_cell.length_b   1.000
_cell.length_c   1.000
_cell.angle_alpha   90.00
_cell.angle_beta   90.00
_cell.angle_gamma   90.00
#
_symmetry.space_group_name_H-M   'P 1'
#
loop_
_entity.id
_entity.type
_entity.pdbx_description
1 polymer ?
#
loop_
_entity_poly.entity_id
_entity_poly.type
_entity_poly.pdbx_seq_one_letter_code
_entity_poly.pdbx_strand_id
1 'polypeptide(L)'
;MLGKWIDDKKSKYLESHTERVKVMQKALEMWWRMGEVAPGQETSTTCKACSGHGTRQCRFCSGHGLIRAGGGEAMTCPICKTRGVEACDACHGAGRIAVWMRFAEDRAEVQSS
;
A
#
# COMPACT_ATOMS: atom_id res chain seq x y z
N MET A 1 -43.84 24.02 18.42
CA MET A 1 -42.67 24.01 17.49
C MET A 1 -41.44 23.27 18.02
N LEU A 2 -41.35 22.88 19.31
CA LEU A 2 -40.19 22.18 19.88
C LEU A 2 -40.05 20.69 19.49
N GLY A 3 -41.16 19.99 19.18
CA GLY A 3 -41.13 18.55 18.85
C GLY A 3 -40.30 18.23 17.59
N LYS A 4 -40.51 18.99 16.50
CA LYS A 4 -39.79 18.80 15.22
C LYS A 4 -38.27 18.93 15.36
N TRP A 5 -37.78 19.74 16.29
CA TRP A 5 -36.33 19.94 16.51
C TRP A 5 -35.68 18.78 17.28
N ILE A 6 -36.44 18.17 18.20
CA ILE A 6 -36.00 17.00 18.96
C ILE A 6 -35.96 15.76 18.03
N ASP A 7 -36.93 15.64 17.12
CA ASP A 7 -36.99 14.55 16.15
C ASP A 7 -35.86 14.65 15.10
N ASP A 8 -35.53 15.84 14.59
CA ASP A 8 -34.39 16.05 13.67
C ASP A 8 -33.05 15.69 14.32
N LYS A 9 -32.85 16.07 15.59
CA LYS A 9 -31.63 15.71 16.33
C LYS A 9 -31.52 14.22 16.60
N LYS A 10 -32.63 13.55 16.94
CA LYS A 10 -32.65 12.09 17.09
C LYS A 10 -32.33 11.39 15.77
N SER A 11 -32.90 11.86 14.66
CA SER A 11 -32.65 11.29 13.32
C SER A 11 -31.18 11.36 12.93
N LYS A 12 -30.56 12.55 13.05
CA LYS A 12 -29.12 12.74 12.76
C LYS A 12 -28.21 11.93 13.68
N TYR A 13 -28.58 11.81 14.96
CA TYR A 13 -27.82 10.99 15.90
C TYR A 13 -27.89 9.49 15.54
N LEU A 14 -29.08 9.00 15.16
CA LEU A 14 -29.29 7.61 14.72
C LEU A 14 -28.54 7.31 13.41
N GLU A 15 -28.56 8.22 12.44
CA GLU A 15 -27.79 8.09 11.19
C GLU A 15 -26.28 8.01 11.48
N SER A 16 -25.75 8.94 12.28
CA SER A 16 -24.34 8.94 12.70
C SER A 16 -23.95 7.65 13.45
N HIS A 17 -24.83 7.15 14.32
CA HIS A 17 -24.58 5.92 15.06
C HIS A 17 -24.57 4.69 14.14
N THR A 18 -25.50 4.64 13.18
CA THR A 18 -25.59 3.56 12.20
C THR A 18 -24.36 3.53 11.29
N GLU A 19 -23.87 4.69 10.87
CA GLU A 19 -22.61 4.79 10.11
C GLU A 19 -21.41 4.30 10.92
N ARG A 20 -21.30 4.71 12.19
CA ARG A 20 -20.23 4.24 13.09
C ARG A 20 -20.27 2.73 13.28
N VAL A 21 -21.45 2.14 13.44
CA VAL A 21 -21.62 0.68 13.52
C VAL A 21 -21.20 0.00 12.22
N LYS A 22 -21.57 0.54 11.05
CA LYS A 22 -21.13 0.00 9.75
C LYS A 22 -19.61 0.04 9.59
N VAL A 23 -18.95 1.10 10.05
CA VAL A 23 -17.47 1.20 10.03
C VAL A 23 -16.85 0.17 10.97
N MET A 24 -17.37 0.03 12.19
CA MET A 24 -16.90 -0.96 13.15
C MET A 24 -17.12 -2.40 12.65
N GLN A 25 -18.26 -2.68 12.02
CA GLN A 25 -18.55 -3.97 11.41
C GLN A 25 -17.54 -4.30 10.31
N LYS A 26 -17.27 -3.37 9.38
CA LYS A 26 -16.24 -3.56 8.35
C LYS A 26 -14.86 -3.83 8.96
N ALA A 27 -14.49 -3.10 10.02
CA ALA A 27 -13.21 -3.30 10.70
C ALA A 27 -13.11 -4.70 11.33
N LEU A 28 -14.18 -5.18 11.97
CA LEU A 28 -14.27 -6.54 12.53
C LEU A 28 -14.21 -7.62 11.45
N GLU A 29 -14.93 -7.44 10.33
CA GLU A 29 -14.89 -8.35 9.18
C GLU A 29 -13.49 -8.44 8.57
N MET A 30 -12.77 -7.32 8.45
CA MET A 30 -11.36 -7.30 8.02
C MET A 30 -10.47 -8.04 9.04
N TRP A 31 -10.67 -7.80 10.34
CA TRP A 31 -9.92 -8.48 11.41
C TRP A 31 -10.13 -9.99 11.42
N TRP A 32 -11.37 -10.46 11.27
CA TRP A 32 -11.67 -11.89 11.21
C TRP A 32 -11.01 -12.56 10.00
N ARG A 33 -11.01 -11.92 8.83
CA ARG A 33 -10.30 -12.43 7.64
C ARG A 33 -8.78 -12.49 7.83
N MET A 34 -8.22 -11.62 8.67
CA MET A 34 -6.79 -11.67 9.02
C MET A 34 -6.46 -12.78 10.02
N GLY A 35 -7.43 -13.19 10.87
CA GLY A 35 -7.27 -14.26 11.85
C GLY A 35 -7.30 -15.67 11.26
N GLU A 36 -7.81 -15.85 10.03
CA GLU A 36 -7.84 -17.14 9.32
C GLU A 36 -6.50 -17.53 8.70
N VAL A 37 -5.46 -16.68 8.82
CA VAL A 37 -4.12 -17.06 8.40
C VAL A 37 -3.53 -18.01 9.45
N ALA A 38 -3.59 -19.31 9.15
CA ALA A 38 -3.12 -20.36 10.04
C ALA A 38 -1.67 -20.10 10.49
N PRO A 39 -1.33 -20.37 11.78
CA PRO A 39 0.05 -20.27 12.24
C PRO A 39 0.93 -21.23 11.43
N GLY A 40 1.87 -20.68 10.67
CA GLY A 40 2.75 -21.44 9.77
C GLY A 40 2.48 -21.24 8.27
N GLN A 41 1.42 -20.54 7.89
CA GLN A 41 1.20 -20.18 6.49
C GLN A 41 2.02 -18.93 6.16
N GLU A 42 2.86 -18.98 5.11
CA GLU A 42 3.62 -17.82 4.65
C GLU A 42 2.67 -16.70 4.22
N THR A 43 2.53 -15.69 5.07
CA THR A 43 1.73 -14.47 4.82
C THR A 43 2.34 -13.57 3.74
N SER A 44 3.59 -13.85 3.35
CA SER A 44 4.32 -13.08 2.36
C SER A 44 5.28 -13.95 1.56
N THR A 45 5.37 -13.63 0.28
CA THR A 45 6.30 -14.26 -0.66
C THR A 45 7.45 -13.32 -0.97
N THR A 46 8.63 -13.87 -1.20
CA THR A 46 9.79 -13.09 -1.62
C THR A 46 9.48 -12.37 -2.93
N CYS A 47 9.78 -11.08 -2.99
CA CYS A 47 9.61 -10.30 -4.22
C CYS A 47 10.56 -10.82 -5.28
N LYS A 48 10.01 -11.33 -6.39
CA LYS A 48 10.80 -11.86 -7.51
C LYS A 48 11.59 -10.78 -8.23
N ALA A 49 11.09 -9.54 -8.27
CA ALA A 49 11.72 -8.43 -8.99
C ALA A 49 13.02 -7.93 -8.35
N CYS A 50 13.18 -8.09 -7.04
CA CYS A 50 14.40 -7.71 -6.30
C CYS A 50 15.02 -8.87 -5.53
N SER A 51 14.59 -10.11 -5.80
CA SER A 51 15.05 -11.32 -5.12
C SER A 51 15.08 -11.20 -3.59
N GLY A 52 14.12 -10.48 -3.01
CA GLY A 52 14.05 -10.28 -1.56
C GLY A 52 14.82 -9.08 -1.01
N HIS A 53 15.63 -8.39 -1.80
CA HIS A 53 16.49 -7.29 -1.30
C HIS A 53 15.72 -6.01 -0.99
N GLY A 54 14.52 -5.85 -1.57
CA GLY A 54 13.72 -4.63 -1.42
C GLY A 54 14.26 -3.43 -2.20
N THR A 55 15.50 -3.49 -2.66
CA THR A 55 16.13 -2.44 -3.47
C THR A 55 16.51 -2.98 -4.85
N ARG A 56 16.67 -2.07 -5.80
CA ARG A 56 17.24 -2.34 -7.12
C ARG A 56 18.25 -1.26 -7.48
N GLN A 57 19.09 -1.54 -8.47
CA GLN A 57 20.00 -0.56 -9.03
C GLN A 57 19.22 0.65 -9.55
N CYS A 58 19.67 1.85 -9.21
CA CYS A 58 19.02 3.08 -9.62
C CYS A 58 19.09 3.22 -11.15
N ARG A 59 17.92 3.34 -11.79
CA ARG A 59 17.78 3.40 -13.25
C ARG A 59 18.44 4.61 -13.90
N PHE A 60 18.68 5.67 -13.12
CA PHE A 60 19.19 6.95 -13.62
C PHE A 60 20.71 7.08 -13.55
N CYS A 61 21.34 6.49 -12.53
CA CYS A 61 22.80 6.53 -12.36
C CYS A 61 23.45 5.16 -12.55
N SER A 62 22.67 4.15 -12.95
CA SER A 62 23.13 2.77 -13.15
C SER A 62 23.98 2.24 -11.98
N GLY A 63 23.62 2.54 -10.74
CA GLY A 63 24.38 2.08 -9.57
C GLY A 63 25.52 2.99 -9.11
N HIS A 64 25.95 3.96 -9.90
CA HIS A 64 27.13 4.76 -9.59
C HIS A 64 26.87 5.87 -8.55
N GLY A 65 25.60 6.23 -8.32
CA GLY A 65 25.24 7.33 -7.41
C GLY A 65 25.51 8.72 -7.99
N LEU A 66 26.12 8.81 -9.16
CA LEU A 66 26.47 10.02 -9.90
C LEU A 66 25.87 9.97 -11.30
N ILE A 67 25.47 11.12 -11.83
CA ILE A 67 24.99 11.29 -13.21
C ILE A 67 25.85 12.34 -13.88
N ARG A 68 26.13 12.15 -15.16
CA ARG A 68 26.78 13.14 -16.01
C ARG A 68 25.84 13.52 -17.14
N ALA A 69 25.34 14.75 -17.15
CA ALA A 69 24.51 15.26 -18.23
C ALA A 69 25.39 16.11 -19.18
N GLY A 70 25.37 15.78 -20.48
CA GLY A 70 25.89 16.66 -21.54
C GLY A 70 27.35 17.10 -21.41
N GLY A 71 28.25 16.21 -20.94
CA GLY A 71 29.69 16.50 -20.87
C GLY A 71 30.16 17.34 -19.67
N GLY A 72 29.26 17.86 -18.84
CA GLY A 72 29.58 18.61 -17.61
C GLY A 72 30.21 17.75 -16.49
N GLU A 73 30.39 18.34 -15.31
CA GLU A 73 30.91 17.63 -14.14
C GLU A 73 29.96 16.53 -13.65
N ALA A 74 30.50 15.50 -13.00
CA ALA A 74 29.70 14.45 -12.40
C ALA A 74 28.94 15.03 -11.19
N MET A 75 27.61 14.96 -11.24
CA MET A 75 26.73 15.46 -10.19
C MET A 75 26.07 14.32 -9.44
N THR A 76 25.77 14.54 -8.16
CA THR A 76 25.02 13.59 -7.35
C THR A 76 23.68 13.24 -7.99
N CYS A 77 23.37 11.95 -8.09
CA CYS A 77 22.09 11.48 -8.58
C CYS A 77 20.96 12.00 -7.65
N PRO A 78 20.01 12.80 -8.16
CA PRO A 78 18.94 13.36 -7.32
C PRO A 78 17.95 12.30 -6.84
N ILE A 79 17.87 11.17 -7.53
CA ILE A 79 16.94 10.08 -7.24
C ILE A 79 17.45 9.20 -6.10
N CYS A 80 18.66 8.64 -6.24
CA CYS A 80 19.20 7.74 -5.22
C CYS A 80 20.01 8.48 -4.13
N LYS A 81 20.34 9.76 -4.34
CA LYS A 81 21.16 10.59 -3.44
C LYS A 81 22.47 9.87 -3.08
N THR A 82 23.31 9.64 -4.08
CA THR A 82 24.59 8.89 -4.04
C THR A 82 24.51 7.40 -3.70
N ARG A 83 23.37 6.86 -3.24
CA ARG A 83 23.26 5.44 -2.83
C ARG A 83 23.43 4.43 -3.97
N GLY A 84 23.27 4.84 -5.22
CA GLY A 84 23.29 3.94 -6.38
C GLY A 84 22.09 2.99 -6.48
N VAL A 85 21.25 2.89 -5.44
CA VAL A 85 20.09 2.01 -5.38
C VAL A 85 18.81 2.79 -5.11
N GLU A 86 17.68 2.24 -5.56
CA GLU A 86 16.34 2.74 -5.30
C GLU A 86 15.45 1.63 -4.77
N ALA A 87 14.33 2.00 -4.13
CA ALA A 87 13.36 1.01 -3.67
C ALA A 87 12.80 0.23 -4.87
N CYS A 88 12.57 -1.07 -4.69
CA CYS A 88 11.92 -1.90 -5.68
C CYS A 88 10.44 -1.48 -5.78
N ASP A 89 9.99 -1.14 -6.99
CA ASP A 89 8.60 -0.70 -7.21
C ASP A 89 7.60 -1.81 -6.86
N ALA A 90 7.92 -3.06 -7.18
CA ALA A 90 7.00 -4.20 -7.01
C ALA A 90 6.72 -4.56 -5.55
N CYS A 91 7.62 -4.24 -4.62
CA CYS A 91 7.42 -4.47 -3.19
C CYS A 91 7.55 -3.20 -2.35
N HIS A 92 7.59 -2.03 -2.98
CA HIS A 92 7.77 -0.72 -2.36
C HIS A 92 8.89 -0.66 -1.30
N GLY A 93 10.01 -1.35 -1.53
CA GLY A 93 11.11 -1.39 -0.58
C GLY A 93 11.08 -2.53 0.44
N ALA A 94 10.00 -3.30 0.55
CA ALA A 94 9.82 -4.29 1.60
C ALA A 94 10.59 -5.61 1.37
N GLY A 95 10.96 -5.91 0.12
CA GLY A 95 11.60 -7.18 -0.26
C GLY A 95 10.65 -8.39 -0.29
N ARG A 96 9.48 -8.30 0.34
CA ARG A 96 8.44 -9.33 0.33
C ARG A 96 7.11 -8.71 -0.06
N ILE A 97 6.24 -9.50 -0.68
CA ILE A 97 4.89 -9.11 -1.09
C ILE A 97 3.91 -9.99 -0.32
N ALA A 98 3.00 -9.36 0.40
CA ALA A 98 1.98 -10.07 1.15
C ALA A 98 1.06 -10.85 0.21
N VAL A 99 0.74 -12.10 0.55
CA VAL A 99 -0.05 -13.00 -0.31
C VAL A 99 -1.43 -12.41 -0.59
N TRP A 100 -2.00 -11.70 0.38
CA TRP A 100 -3.31 -11.06 0.23
C TRP A 100 -3.32 -9.86 -0.76
N MET A 101 -2.16 -9.27 -1.08
CA MET A 101 -2.09 -8.21 -2.10
C MET A 101 -2.27 -8.76 -3.52
N ARG A 102 -1.92 -10.03 -3.77
CA ARG A 102 -2.13 -10.65 -5.09
C ARG A 102 -3.62 -10.71 -5.47
N PHE A 103 -4.49 -10.92 -4.49
CA PHE A 103 -5.94 -10.96 -4.72
C PHE A 103 -6.57 -9.59 -5.00
N ALA A 104 -5.84 -8.49 -4.77
CA ALA A 104 -6.33 -7.14 -5.09
C ALA A 104 -6.20 -6.83 -6.58
N GLU A 105 -5.18 -7.37 -7.25
CA GLU A 105 -4.92 -7.15 -8.68
C GLU A 105 -5.89 -7.95 -9.55
N ASP A 106 -6.20 -9.21 -9.19
CA ASP A 106 -7.17 -10.05 -9.92
C ASP A 106 -8.60 -9.46 -9.94
N ARG A 107 -8.93 -8.55 -9.01
CA ARG A 107 -10.24 -7.87 -8.98
C ARG A 107 -10.31 -6.63 -9.86
N ALA A 108 -9.17 -6.08 -10.27
CA ALA A 108 -9.12 -4.94 -11.18
C ALA A 108 -9.38 -5.37 -12.63
N GLU A 109 -9.00 -6.58 -13.02
CA GLU A 109 -9.20 -7.09 -14.38
C GLU A 109 -10.65 -7.55 -14.64
N VAL A 110 -11.35 -8.07 -13.63
CA VAL A 110 -12.75 -8.53 -13.77
C VAL A 110 -13.75 -7.36 -13.94
N GLN A 111 -13.34 -6.11 -13.72
CA GLN A 111 -14.19 -4.93 -13.99
C GLN A 111 -14.01 -4.34 -15.40
N SER A 112 -13.20 -4.98 -16.26
CA SER A 112 -12.88 -4.48 -17.61
C SER A 112 -13.38 -5.39 -18.74
N SER A 113 -14.29 -6.33 -18.46
CA SER A 113 -14.90 -7.23 -19.45
C SER A 113 -16.42 -7.30 -19.29
#